data_AF-A0A699Z5G0-F1
#
_entry.id   AF-A0A699Z5G0-F1
#
_cell.length_a   1.000
_cell.length_b   1.000
_cell.length_c   1.000
_cell.angle_alpha   90.00
_cell.angle_beta   90.00
_cell.angle_gamma   90.00
#
_symmetry.space_group_name_H-M   'P 1'
#
loop_
_entity.id
_entity.type
_entity.pdbx_description
1 polymer ?
#
loop_
_entity_poly.entity_id
_entity_poly.type
_entity_poly.pdbx_seq_one_letter_code
_entity_poly.pdbx_strand_id
1 'polypeptide(L)'
;MGPERAGQLLSAGCNDMGGSLMNESITRAAGAGHGQELPPRAMQQLILGAGRRPRQRTTLYGSPSSSQTQASLSDNSLQPLSPLVTAGPALPRAPAP
;
A
#
# COMPACT_ATOMS: atom_id res chain seq x y z
N MET A 1 7.66 -2.76 2.02
CA MET A 1 8.31 -1.90 3.05
C MET A 1 7.38 -1.81 4.26
N GLY A 2 7.90 -1.81 5.49
CA GLY A 2 7.08 -1.74 6.72
C GLY A 2 6.99 -0.32 7.31
N PRO A 3 6.06 -0.08 8.25
CA PRO A 3 5.79 1.24 8.84
C PRO A 3 7.00 1.91 9.49
N GLU A 4 7.88 1.12 10.11
CA GLU A 4 9.10 1.61 10.76
C GLU A 4 10.08 2.25 9.77
N ARG A 5 10.34 1.58 8.63
CA ARG A 5 11.20 2.14 7.56
C ARG A 5 10.55 3.35 6.90
N ALA A 6 9.22 3.38 6.80
CA ALA A 6 8.51 4.55 6.28
C ALA A 6 8.74 5.79 7.18
N GLY A 7 8.68 5.63 8.50
CA GLY A 7 9.00 6.71 9.45
C GLY A 7 10.43 7.23 9.34
N GLN A 8 11.40 6.33 9.16
CA GLN A 8 12.81 6.70 8.94
C GLN A 8 12.99 7.50 7.64
N LEU A 9 12.33 7.10 6.56
CA LEU A 9 12.39 7.81 5.27
C LEU A 9 11.75 9.20 5.35
N LEU A 10 10.62 9.34 6.05
CA LEU A 10 10.03 10.66 6.34
C LEU A 10 11.00 11.54 7.13
N SER A 11 11.77 10.97 8.05
CA SER A 11 12.77 11.71 8.82
C SER A 11 13.98 12.08 7.94
N ALA A 12 14.31 11.27 6.94
CA ALA A 12 15.42 11.48 6.00
C ALA A 12 15.12 12.41 4.81
N GLY A 13 13.94 13.05 4.78
CA GLY A 13 13.60 14.07 3.78
C GLY A 13 12.48 13.69 2.81
N CYS A 14 11.98 12.45 2.85
CA CYS A 14 10.77 12.11 2.09
C CYS A 14 9.58 12.95 2.61
N ASN A 15 8.82 13.51 1.67
CA ASN A 15 7.67 14.37 1.94
C ASN A 15 6.35 13.78 1.41
N ASP A 16 6.41 12.59 0.84
CA ASP A 16 5.30 11.96 0.16
C ASP A 16 5.23 10.48 0.54
N MET A 17 4.03 10.03 0.90
CA MET A 17 3.74 8.62 1.15
C MET A 17 2.54 8.23 0.31
N GLY A 18 2.78 7.32 -0.64
CA GLY A 18 1.73 6.57 -1.33
C GLY A 18 1.69 5.15 -0.79
N GLY A 19 0.50 4.56 -0.65
CA GLY A 19 0.40 3.19 -0.18
C GLY A 19 -0.95 2.69 0.32
N SER A 20 -2.06 3.03 -0.34
CA SER A 20 -3.19 2.08 -0.33
C SER A 20 -2.84 1.02 -1.37
N LEU A 21 -2.04 0.04 -0.96
CA LEU A 21 -1.46 -0.97 -1.85
C LEU A 21 -2.53 -1.89 -2.42
N MET A 22 -3.17 -1.45 -3.51
CA MET A 22 -4.12 -2.28 -4.25
C MET A 22 -3.31 -3.24 -5.12
N ASN A 23 -3.10 -4.42 -4.57
CA ASN A 23 -2.68 -5.64 -5.25
C ASN A 23 -1.20 -5.72 -5.72
N GLU A 24 -0.28 -5.88 -4.78
CA GLU A 24 1.03 -6.48 -5.09
C GLU A 24 0.90 -8.01 -5.28
N SER A 25 0.18 -8.44 -6.33
CA SER A 25 0.08 -9.86 -6.70
C SER A 25 1.45 -10.46 -7.05
N ILE A 26 2.37 -9.66 -7.60
CA ILE A 26 3.73 -10.08 -7.98
C ILE A 26 4.61 -10.31 -6.73
N THR A 27 4.64 -9.35 -5.79
CA THR A 27 5.45 -9.45 -4.56
C THR A 27 4.97 -10.57 -3.63
N ARG A 28 3.65 -10.79 -3.56
CA ARG A 28 3.06 -11.91 -2.80
C ARG A 28 3.38 -13.27 -3.43
N ALA A 29 3.28 -13.40 -4.76
CA ALA A 29 3.61 -14.63 -5.47
C ALA A 29 5.10 -15.01 -5.35
N ALA A 30 5.99 -14.02 -5.14
CA ALA A 30 7.42 -14.21 -4.94
C ALA A 30 7.83 -14.55 -3.49
N GLY A 31 6.88 -14.76 -2.57
CA GLY A 31 7.17 -15.22 -1.20
C GLY A 31 7.61 -14.14 -0.22
N ALA A 32 7.52 -12.86 -0.58
CA ALA A 32 7.84 -11.77 0.35
C ALA A 32 6.67 -11.51 1.30
N GLY A 33 6.86 -11.75 2.60
CA GLY A 33 5.85 -11.51 3.65
C GLY A 33 5.50 -10.03 3.93
N HIS A 34 6.06 -9.08 3.16
CA HIS A 34 5.96 -7.65 3.41
C HIS A 34 5.36 -6.90 2.21
N GLY A 35 4.04 -7.01 2.08
CA GLY A 35 3.19 -6.25 1.14
C GLY A 35 1.83 -5.98 1.78
N GLN A 36 1.84 -5.49 3.02
CA GLN A 36 0.62 -5.21 3.77
C GLN A 36 0.09 -3.83 3.39
N GLU A 37 -1.22 -3.76 3.17
CA GLU A 37 -1.93 -2.51 2.98
C GLU A 37 -1.69 -1.59 4.17
N LEU A 38 -1.33 -0.34 3.91
CA LEU A 38 -1.21 0.68 4.94
C LEU A 38 -2.43 1.60 4.83
N PRO A 39 -3.44 1.46 5.71
CA PRO A 39 -4.65 2.27 5.61
C PRO A 39 -4.33 3.76 5.74
N PRO A 40 -5.16 4.64 5.13
CA PRO A 40 -4.97 6.09 5.23
C PRO A 40 -4.84 6.61 6.66
N ARG A 41 -5.59 6.03 7.61
CA ARG A 41 -5.47 6.37 9.03
C ARG A 41 -4.09 5.99 9.61
N ALA A 42 -3.55 4.82 9.26
CA ALA A 42 -2.22 4.40 9.69
C ALA A 42 -1.12 5.27 9.06
N MET A 43 -1.27 5.66 7.79
CA MET A 43 -0.38 6.64 7.15
C MET A 43 -0.37 7.96 7.93
N GLN A 44 -1.54 8.49 8.30
CA GLN A 44 -1.62 9.72 9.10
C GLN A 44 -0.90 9.59 10.43
N GLN A 45 -1.06 8.47 11.13
CA GLN A 45 -0.37 8.23 12.41
C GLN A 45 1.15 8.18 12.24
N LEU A 46 1.66 7.58 11.17
CA LEU A 46 3.10 7.58 10.89
C LEU A 46 3.63 8.98 10.60
N ILE A 47 2.89 9.79 9.82
CA ILE A 47 3.29 11.17 9.52
C ILE A 47 3.34 12.00 10.80
N LEU A 48 2.32 11.87 11.65
CA LEU A 48 2.25 12.57 12.94
C LEU A 48 3.37 12.10 13.88
N GLY A 49 3.64 10.79 13.95
CA GLY A 49 4.73 10.21 14.73
C GLY A 49 6.12 10.67 14.28
N ALA A 50 6.27 11.00 12.99
CA ALA A 50 7.49 11.61 12.44
C ALA A 50 7.54 13.15 12.63
N GLY A 51 6.63 13.75 13.40
CA GLY A 51 6.59 15.19 13.67
C GLY A 51 6.13 16.05 12.49
N ARG A 52 5.49 15.46 11.48
CA ARG A 52 5.02 16.14 10.27
C ARG A 52 3.49 16.29 10.26
N ARG A 53 2.98 17.15 9.36
CA ARG A 53 1.53 17.34 9.16
C ARG A 53 1.05 16.54 7.95
N PRO A 54 0.09 15.60 8.11
CA PRO A 54 -0.44 14.85 6.97
C PRO A 54 -1.26 15.75 6.05
N ARG A 55 -1.05 15.62 4.74
CA ARG A 55 -1.83 16.27 3.69
C ARG A 55 -2.15 15.27 2.59
N GLN A 56 -3.44 15.03 2.35
CA GLN A 56 -3.89 14.27 1.19
C GLN A 56 -3.78 15.13 -0.07
N ARG A 57 -3.38 14.53 -1.19
CA ARG A 57 -3.15 15.23 -2.45
C ARG A 57 -3.75 14.50 -3.64
N THR A 58 -4.03 15.23 -4.70
CA THR A 58 -4.27 14.66 -6.03
C THR A 58 -2.94 14.31 -6.72
N THR A 59 -3.01 13.64 -7.88
CA THR A 59 -1.83 13.36 -8.72
C THR A 59 -1.09 14.63 -9.14
N LEU A 60 -1.83 15.73 -9.31
CA LEU A 60 -1.30 17.08 -9.61
C LEU A 60 -0.90 17.86 -8.34
N TYR A 61 -0.72 17.18 -7.20
CA TYR A 61 -0.35 17.76 -5.91
C TYR A 61 -1.35 18.79 -5.32
N GLY A 62 -2.53 18.92 -5.93
CA GLY A 62 -3.63 19.75 -5.44
C GLY A 62 -4.40 19.12 -4.27
N SER A 63 -5.43 19.81 -3.80
CA SER A 63 -6.31 19.30 -2.74
C SER A 63 -7.41 18.42 -3.33
N PRO A 64 -7.66 17.21 -2.79
CA PRO A 64 -8.77 16.37 -3.21
C PRO A 64 -10.12 16.94 -2.74
N SER A 65 -11.23 16.41 -3.25
CA SER A 65 -12.56 16.78 -2.76
C SER A 65 -12.80 16.28 -1.33
N SER A 66 -13.73 16.92 -0.61
CA SER A 66 -14.13 16.49 0.73
C SER A 66 -14.68 15.06 0.74
N SER A 67 -15.46 14.70 -0.27
CA SER A 67 -16.00 13.34 -0.46
C SER A 67 -14.87 12.31 -0.62
N GLN A 68 -13.84 12.59 -1.43
CA GLN A 68 -12.68 11.71 -1.58
C GLN A 68 -11.88 11.56 -0.28
N THR A 69 -11.73 12.65 0.47
CA THR A 69 -11.05 12.62 1.77
C THR A 69 -11.81 11.73 2.76
N GLN A 70 -13.14 11.90 2.85
CA GLN A 70 -14.00 11.10 3.72
C GLN A 70 -14.00 9.62 3.32
N ALA A 71 -14.10 9.31 2.02
CA ALA A 71 -14.07 7.94 1.52
C ALA A 71 -12.76 7.24 1.91
N SER A 72 -11.62 7.92 1.81
CA SER A 72 -10.32 7.36 2.19
C SER A 72 -10.19 7.07 3.70
N LEU A 73 -10.89 7.82 4.54
CA LEU A 73 -10.84 7.65 6.00
C LEU A 73 -11.92 6.73 6.56
N SER A 74 -12.83 6.26 5.72
CA SER A 74 -13.88 5.32 6.11
C SER A 74 -13.29 3.95 6.44
N ASP A 75 -13.86 3.27 7.43
CA ASP A 75 -13.33 2.00 7.96
C ASP A 75 -13.41 0.82 6.97
N ASN A 76 -14.13 0.99 5.84
CA ASN A 76 -14.21 0.02 4.76
C ASN A 76 -13.34 0.40 3.53
N SER A 77 -12.39 1.32 3.69
CA SER A 77 -11.50 1.76 2.59
C SER A 77 -10.55 0.67 2.10
N LEU A 78 -10.32 -0.38 2.89
CA LEU A 78 -9.53 -1.56 2.55
C LEU A 78 -10.41 -2.80 2.65
N GLN A 79 -10.94 -3.25 1.51
CA GLN A 79 -11.61 -4.55 1.44
C GLN A 79 -10.54 -5.65 1.45
N PRO A 80 -10.70 -6.73 2.23
CA PRO A 80 -9.74 -7.83 2.21
C PRO A 80 -9.61 -8.36 0.79
N LEU A 81 -8.35 -8.48 0.34
CA LEU A 81 -8.06 -8.99 -1.00
C LEU A 81 -8.66 -10.40 -1.15
N SER A 82 -9.38 -10.62 -2.24
CA SER A 82 -9.86 -11.94 -2.62
C SER A 82 -8.67 -12.92 -2.65
N PRO A 83 -8.86 -14.17 -2.21
CA PRO A 83 -7.79 -15.17 -2.28
C PRO A 83 -7.27 -15.30 -3.71
N LEU A 84 -5.95 -15.35 -3.85
CA LEU A 84 -5.29 -15.50 -5.15
C LEU A 84 -5.70 -16.85 -5.73
N VAL A 85 -6.56 -16.84 -6.75
CA VAL A 85 -6.83 -18.03 -7.56
C VAL A 85 -5.64 -18.23 -8.51
N THR A 86 -4.69 -19.09 -8.14
CA THR A 86 -3.73 -19.64 -9.10
C THR A 86 -4.47 -20.59 -10.03
N ALA A 87 -4.96 -20.08 -11.17
CA ALA A 87 -5.55 -20.91 -12.21
C ALA A 87 -4.46 -21.37 -13.19
N GLY A 88 -4.27 -22.70 -13.30
CA GLY A 88 -3.56 -23.36 -14.39
C GLY A 88 -2.98 -24.71 -13.97
N PRO A 89 -3.45 -25.86 -14.51
CA PRO A 89 -2.82 -27.16 -14.25
C PRO A 89 -1.37 -27.11 -14.73
N ALA A 90 -0.47 -27.74 -13.97
CA ALA A 90 0.94 -27.86 -14.33
C ALA A 90 1.05 -28.43 -15.75
N LEU A 91 1.59 -27.64 -16.68
CA LEU A 91 1.98 -28.15 -17.99
C LEU A 91 3.00 -29.28 -17.77
N PRO A 92 2.81 -30.47 -18.38
CA PRO A 92 3.74 -31.56 -18.21
C PRO A 92 5.13 -31.12 -18.69
N ARG A 93 6.14 -31.29 -17.83
CA ARG A 93 7.54 -31.03 -18.16
C ARG A 93 7.94 -31.93 -19.32
N ALA A 94 8.44 -31.34 -20.41
CA ALA A 94 9.12 -32.11 -21.45
C ALA A 94 10.36 -32.81 -20.86
N PRO A 95 10.67 -34.05 -21.27
CA PRO A 95 11.87 -34.74 -20.81
C PRO A 95 13.13 -34.00 -21.26
N ALA A 96 14.11 -33.94 -20.36
CA ALA A 96 15.43 -33.35 -20.63
C ALA A 96 16.16 -34.12 -21.75
N PRO A 97 17.03 -33.46 -22.53
CA PRO A 97 17.75 -34.06 -23.66
C PRO A 97 18.70 -35.19 -23.24
#